data_AF-A0A2W2GQ10-F1
#
_entry.id   AF-A0A2W2GQ10-F1
#
_cell.length_a   1.000
_cell.length_b   1.000
_cell.length_c   1.000
_cell.angle_alpha   90.00
_cell.angle_beta   90.00
_cell.angle_gamma   90.00
#
_symmetry.space_group_name_H-M   'P 1'
#
loop_
_entity.id
_entity.type
_entity.pdbx_description
1 polymer ?
#
loop_
_entity_poly.entity_id
_entity_poly.type
_entity_poly.pdbx_seq_one_letter_code
_entity_poly.pdbx_strand_id
1 'polypeptide(L)'
;MNLVLEIRGQANETARIGSLALTPPIREDYWTYRVQLGERQAIVGFPKFGILGIGFAVEKDWNANLPYDCAAEEIYEHIAHNKGDDDISREDCLTAIRMIQDAVKAERTS
;
A
#
# COMPACT_ATOMS: atom_id res chain seq x y z
N MET A 1 0.20 -1.57 -18.84
CA MET A 1 -0.77 -0.55 -18.38
C MET A 1 -0.07 0.80 -18.22
N ASN A 2 -0.76 1.95 -18.24
CA ASN A 2 -0.11 3.24 -17.95
C ASN A 2 -0.29 3.56 -16.45
N LEU A 3 0.76 3.36 -15.66
CA LEU A 3 0.71 3.50 -14.21
C LEU A 3 1.01 4.93 -13.80
N VAL A 4 0.14 5.50 -12.95
CA VAL A 4 0.29 6.86 -12.42
C VAL A 4 0.30 6.79 -10.91
N LEU A 5 1.29 7.45 -10.28
CA LEU A 5 1.33 7.63 -8.84
C LEU A 5 0.50 8.84 -8.45
N GLU A 6 -0.43 8.62 -7.54
CA GLU A 6 -1.21 9.65 -6.87
C GLU A 6 -0.72 9.79 -5.42
N ILE A 7 -0.70 11.03 -4.92
CA ILE A 7 -0.24 11.36 -3.58
C ILE A 7 -1.29 12.22 -2.90
N ARG A 8 -1.60 11.91 -1.64
CA ARG A 8 -2.48 12.71 -0.79
C ARG A 8 -1.94 12.80 0.63
N GLY A 9 -2.28 13.88 1.33
CA GLY A 9 -2.07 13.97 2.77
C GLY A 9 -3.02 13.02 3.49
N GLN A 10 -2.48 12.03 4.21
CA GLN A 10 -3.25 11.14 5.08
C GLN A 10 -2.58 11.07 6.44
N ALA A 11 -3.31 11.49 7.48
CA ALA A 11 -2.82 11.41 8.85
C ALA A 11 -2.72 9.93 9.28
N ASN A 12 -1.77 9.63 10.15
CA ASN A 12 -1.67 8.31 10.77
C ASN A 12 -2.79 8.16 11.81
N GLU A 13 -3.75 7.29 11.52
CA GLU A 13 -4.91 7.03 12.39
C GLU A 13 -4.80 5.70 13.16
N THR A 14 -3.58 5.13 13.28
CA THR A 14 -3.35 3.90 14.07
C THR A 14 -3.97 3.99 15.45
N ALA A 15 -4.97 3.15 15.71
CA ALA A 15 -5.61 3.04 17.01
C ALA A 15 -4.69 2.29 17.98
N ARG A 16 -4.54 2.80 19.21
CA ARG A 16 -3.77 2.16 20.28
C ARG A 16 -4.66 1.84 21.47
N ILE A 17 -4.64 0.60 21.94
CA ILE A 17 -5.33 0.15 23.15
C ILE A 17 -4.29 -0.55 24.03
N GLY A 18 -3.77 0.15 25.04
CA GLY A 18 -2.64 -0.35 25.83
C GLY A 18 -1.40 -0.54 24.96
N SER A 19 -0.83 -1.76 24.96
CA SER A 19 0.30 -2.14 24.09
C SER A 19 -0.12 -2.62 22.69
N LEU A 20 -1.42 -2.78 22.44
CA LEU A 20 -1.94 -3.22 21.13
C LEU A 20 -2.04 -2.01 20.19
N ALA A 21 -1.57 -2.19 18.96
CA ALA A 21 -1.79 -1.25 17.88
C ALA A 21 -2.65 -1.92 16.80
N LEU A 22 -3.68 -1.21 16.34
CA LEU A 22 -4.59 -1.66 15.29
C LEU A 22 -4.48 -0.68 14.12
N THR A 23 -4.39 -1.21 12.90
CA THR A 23 -4.54 -0.39 11.69
C THR A 23 -5.91 0.30 11.76
N PRO A 24 -6.00 1.59 11.39
CA PRO A 24 -7.27 2.30 11.39
C PRO A 24 -8.34 1.58 10.56
N PRO A 25 -9.63 1.91 10.73
CA PRO A 25 -10.69 1.39 9.87
C PRO A 25 -10.45 1.85 8.44
N ILE A 26 -9.73 1.04 7.66
CA ILE A 26 -9.37 1.35 6.29
C ILE A 26 -10.61 1.19 5.44
N ARG A 27 -11.24 2.33 5.18
CA ARG A 27 -12.14 2.53 4.04
C ARG A 27 -11.28 2.56 2.77
N GLU A 28 -11.88 2.32 1.61
CA GLU A 28 -11.19 2.30 0.30
C GLU A 28 -10.36 3.59 0.02
N ASP A 29 -10.64 4.67 0.74
CA ASP A 29 -9.96 5.94 0.63
C ASP A 29 -8.80 6.14 1.64
N TYR A 30 -8.47 5.24 2.55
CA TYR A 30 -7.38 5.47 3.51
C TYR A 30 -6.01 5.09 2.91
N TRP A 31 -5.34 6.05 2.26
CA TRP A 31 -4.02 5.89 1.66
C TRP A 31 -3.25 7.23 1.60
N THR A 32 -1.93 7.19 1.57
CA THR A 32 -1.04 8.34 1.28
C THR A 32 -0.57 8.31 -0.17
N TYR A 33 -0.22 7.12 -0.66
CA TYR A 33 0.22 6.86 -2.02
C TYR A 33 -0.71 5.87 -2.69
N ARG A 34 -1.03 6.06 -3.97
CA ARG A 34 -1.83 5.11 -4.74
C ARG A 34 -1.31 4.98 -6.16
N VAL A 35 -1.27 3.76 -6.66
CA VAL A 35 -1.03 3.46 -8.08
C VAL A 35 -2.19 2.60 -8.58
N GLN A 36 -2.97 3.14 -9.50
CA GLN A 36 -4.14 2.47 -10.06
C GLN A 36 -3.73 1.32 -11.00
N LEU A 37 -4.28 0.12 -10.79
CA LEU A 37 -3.99 -1.09 -11.58
C LEU A 37 -5.16 -1.55 -12.46
N GLY A 38 -6.25 -0.78 -12.50
CA GLY A 38 -7.44 -1.07 -13.28
C GLY A 38 -8.62 -0.24 -12.78
N GLU A 39 -9.83 -0.51 -13.24
CA GLU A 39 -11.02 0.26 -12.79
C GLU A 39 -11.35 0.03 -11.31
N ARG A 40 -11.00 -1.14 -10.76
CA ARG A 40 -11.49 -1.61 -9.45
C ARG A 40 -10.40 -1.85 -8.42
N GLN A 41 -9.13 -1.74 -8.81
CA GLN A 41 -8.02 -2.15 -7.96
C GLN A 41 -6.84 -1.20 -8.10
N ALA A 42 -6.14 -1.01 -6.99
CA ALA A 42 -4.92 -0.21 -6.92
C ALA A 42 -3.98 -0.81 -5.88
N ILE A 43 -2.69 -0.50 -5.97
CA ILE A 43 -1.77 -0.69 -4.86
C ILE A 43 -1.66 0.64 -4.12
N VAL A 44 -1.74 0.57 -2.80
CA VAL A 44 -1.73 1.73 -1.92
C VAL A 44 -0.63 1.62 -0.87
N GLY A 45 -0.05 2.77 -0.57
CA GLY A 45 0.86 2.99 0.54
C GLY A 45 0.11 3.78 1.61
N PHE A 46 0.00 3.24 2.82
CA PHE A 46 -0.81 3.84 3.88
C PHE A 46 -0.08 3.85 5.23
N PRO A 47 -0.31 4.87 6.08
CA PRO A 47 0.38 4.97 7.35
C PRO A 47 -0.21 3.98 8.36
N LYS A 48 0.65 3.12 8.92
CA LYS A 48 0.32 2.18 9.99
C LYS A 48 1.50 1.98 10.94
N PHE A 49 1.23 1.87 12.24
CA PHE A 49 2.26 1.56 13.25
C PHE A 49 3.48 2.51 13.29
N GLY A 50 3.36 3.73 12.74
CA GLY A 50 4.47 4.68 12.64
C GLY A 50 5.40 4.44 11.44
N ILE A 51 5.06 3.49 10.58
CA ILE A 51 5.69 3.24 9.28
C ILE A 51 4.62 3.34 8.17
N LEU A 52 5.02 3.09 6.92
CA LEU A 52 4.13 2.98 5.79
C LEU A 52 4.04 1.50 5.38
N GLY A 53 2.82 0.95 5.35
CA GLY A 53 2.53 -0.37 4.80
C GLY A 53 2.11 -0.28 3.34
N ILE A 54 2.33 -1.34 2.57
CA ILE A 54 1.92 -1.43 1.15
C ILE A 54 0.97 -2.61 0.94
N GLY A 55 -0.20 -2.35 0.35
CA GLY A 55 -1.27 -3.33 0.14
C GLY A 55 -2.13 -3.04 -1.08
N PHE A 56 -3.11 -3.91 -1.34
CA PHE A 56 -4.14 -3.63 -2.34
C PHE A 56 -5.23 -2.73 -1.74
N ALA A 57 -5.80 -1.84 -2.57
CA ALA A 57 -6.86 -0.92 -2.15
C ALA A 57 -8.16 -1.65 -1.76
N VAL A 58 -8.36 -2.86 -2.30
CA VAL A 58 -9.48 -3.74 -1.95
C VAL A 58 -8.91 -5.03 -1.37
N GLU A 59 -8.83 -5.11 -0.04
CA GLU A 59 -8.42 -6.32 0.69
C GLU A 59 -9.12 -6.43 2.06
N LYS A 60 -9.07 -7.62 2.67
CA LYS A 60 -9.77 -7.93 3.94
C LYS A 60 -8.92 -7.71 5.19
N ASP A 61 -7.60 -7.84 5.09
CA ASP A 61 -6.70 -7.74 6.24
C ASP A 61 -5.50 -6.83 5.95
N TRP A 62 -5.65 -5.57 6.34
CA TRP A 62 -4.64 -4.54 6.16
C TRP A 62 -3.58 -4.53 7.28
N ASN A 63 -3.78 -5.31 8.35
CA ASN A 63 -2.78 -5.42 9.42
C ASN A 63 -1.57 -6.21 8.94
N ALA A 64 -1.78 -7.20 8.07
CA ALA A 64 -0.75 -8.12 7.61
C ALA A 64 0.29 -7.48 6.69
N ASN A 65 -0.02 -6.39 6.00
CA ASN A 65 0.87 -5.84 4.97
C ASN A 65 2.29 -5.54 5.46
N LEU A 66 3.24 -5.76 4.57
CA LEU A 66 4.64 -5.49 4.86
C LEU A 66 4.96 -4.00 4.75
N PRO A 67 5.98 -3.54 5.49
CA PRO A 67 6.43 -2.15 5.42
C PRO A 67 7.13 -1.86 4.08
N TYR A 68 7.14 -0.59 3.70
CA TYR A 68 7.68 -0.12 2.41
C TYR A 68 9.18 -0.40 2.20
N ASP A 69 9.93 -0.72 3.25
CA ASP A 69 11.36 -1.01 3.19
C ASP A 69 11.70 -2.48 2.93
N CYS A 70 10.70 -3.38 2.94
CA CYS A 70 10.83 -4.74 2.41
C CYS A 70 11.08 -4.75 0.89
N ALA A 71 11.60 -5.85 0.35
CA ALA A 71 11.77 -5.99 -1.10
C ALA A 71 10.42 -5.95 -1.83
N ALA A 72 10.35 -5.35 -3.02
CA ALA A 72 9.10 -5.24 -3.77
C ALA A 72 8.49 -6.61 -4.09
N GLU A 73 9.34 -7.60 -4.38
CA GLU A 73 8.97 -8.99 -4.60
C GLU A 73 8.38 -9.61 -3.33
N GLU A 74 8.99 -9.37 -2.17
CA GLU A 74 8.50 -9.90 -0.88
C GLU A 74 7.12 -9.31 -0.54
N ILE A 75 6.95 -7.99 -0.72
CA ILE A 75 5.67 -7.32 -0.57
C ILE A 75 4.64 -7.94 -1.53
N TYR A 76 4.97 -8.09 -2.81
CA TYR A 76 4.07 -8.67 -3.80
C TYR A 76 3.64 -10.09 -3.43
N GLU A 77 4.59 -10.99 -3.14
CA GLU A 77 4.26 -12.37 -2.80
C GLU A 77 3.38 -12.44 -1.55
N HIS A 78 3.56 -11.52 -0.60
CA HIS A 78 2.72 -11.41 0.58
C HIS A 78 1.28 -10.98 0.24
N ILE A 79 1.09 -9.99 -0.65
CA ILE A 79 -0.22 -9.40 -0.96
C ILE A 79 -0.91 -9.99 -2.21
N ALA A 80 -0.24 -10.84 -2.99
CA ALA A 80 -0.71 -11.31 -4.30
C ALA A 80 -2.11 -11.97 -4.26
N HIS A 81 -2.46 -12.59 -3.14
CA HIS A 81 -3.76 -13.20 -2.91
C HIS A 81 -4.94 -12.19 -2.88
N ASN A 82 -4.66 -10.90 -2.65
CA ASN A 82 -5.66 -9.83 -2.62
C ASN A 82 -5.86 -9.14 -3.98
N LYS A 83 -5.13 -9.55 -5.04
CA LYS A 83 -5.16 -8.92 -6.36
C LYS A 83 -6.59 -8.82 -6.93
N GLY A 84 -7.37 -9.89 -6.81
CA GLY A 84 -8.80 -9.92 -7.15
C GLY A 84 -9.14 -9.82 -8.65
N ASP A 85 -8.16 -9.54 -9.51
CA ASP A 85 -8.31 -9.39 -10.95
C ASP A 85 -7.15 -10.07 -11.69
N ASP A 86 -7.47 -11.00 -12.60
CA ASP A 86 -6.48 -11.77 -13.35
C ASP A 86 -5.82 -10.98 -14.47
N ASP A 87 -6.45 -9.89 -14.95
CA ASP A 87 -5.89 -9.02 -16.00
C ASP A 87 -4.75 -8.14 -15.48
N ILE A 88 -4.62 -8.01 -14.15
CA ILE A 88 -3.51 -7.31 -13.51
C ILE A 88 -2.27 -8.20 -13.54
N SER A 89 -1.24 -7.76 -14.27
CA SER A 89 0.01 -8.50 -14.36
C SER A 89 0.87 -8.35 -13.09
N ARG A 90 1.68 -9.37 -12.80
CA ARG A 90 2.69 -9.31 -11.72
C ARG A 90 3.66 -8.15 -11.91
N GLU A 91 4.03 -7.87 -13.16
CA GLU A 91 4.98 -6.80 -13.49
C GLU A 91 4.38 -5.42 -13.19
N ASP A 92 3.10 -5.20 -13.48
CA ASP A 92 2.40 -3.97 -13.13
C ASP A 92 2.33 -3.79 -11.60
N CYS A 93 2.04 -4.86 -10.84
CA CYS A 93 2.05 -4.81 -9.38
C CYS A 93 3.43 -4.45 -8.82
N LEU A 94 4.50 -5.10 -9.30
CA LEU A 94 5.86 -4.79 -8.86
C LEU A 94 6.27 -3.36 -9.20
N THR A 95 5.87 -2.88 -10.37
CA THR A 95 6.14 -1.50 -10.80
C THR A 95 5.43 -0.53 -9.87
N ALA A 96 4.15 -0.76 -9.57
CA ALA A 96 3.37 0.05 -8.64
C ALA A 96 3.96 0.07 -7.22
N ILE A 97 4.39 -1.08 -6.69
CA ILE A 97 5.06 -1.15 -5.38
C ILE A 97 6.33 -0.28 -5.39
N ARG A 98 7.18 -0.42 -6.42
CA ARG A 98 8.42 0.36 -6.54
C ARG A 98 8.15 1.86 -6.64
N MET A 99 7.15 2.28 -7.40
CA MET A 99 6.75 3.69 -7.49
C MET A 99 6.41 4.27 -6.10
N ILE A 100 5.71 3.52 -5.26
CA ILE A 100 5.39 3.94 -3.89
C ILE A 100 6.65 3.97 -3.04
N GLN A 101 7.50 2.95 -3.11
CA GLN A 101 8.75 2.90 -2.34
C GLN A 101 9.67 4.08 -2.68
N ASP A 102 9.81 4.41 -3.96
CA ASP A 102 10.65 5.50 -4.44
C ASP A 102 10.09 6.86 -3.96
N ALA A 103 8.78 7.06 -4.00
CA ALA A 103 8.14 8.26 -3.49
C ALA A 103 8.35 8.45 -1.98
N VAL A 104 8.18 7.38 -1.19
CA VAL A 104 8.40 7.41 0.26
C VAL A 104 9.86 7.69 0.59
N LYS A 105 10.80 7.10 -0.15
CA LYS A 105 12.24 7.35 0.04
C LYS A 105 12.60 8.79 -0.29
N ALA A 106 12.07 9.34 -1.39
CA ALA A 106 12.31 10.72 -1.78
C ALA A 106 11.82 11.73 -0.72
N GLU A 107 10.61 11.53 -0.18
CA GLU A 107 10.04 12.35 0.88
C GLU A 107 10.92 12.36 2.15
N ARG A 108 11.49 11.20 2.52
CA ARG A 108 12.32 11.06 3.73
C ARG A 108 13.74 11.62 3.58
N THR A 109 14.19 11.88 2.36
CA THR A 109 15.50 12.50 2.07
C THR A 109 15.42 14.00 1.79
N SER A 110 14.21 14.57 1.80
CA SER A 110 13.92 16.00 1.56
C SER A 110 13.97 16.80 2.85
#